data_AF-X1VHT9-F1
#
_entry.id   AF-X1VHT9-F1
#
_cell.length_a   1.000
_cell.length_b   1.000
_cell.length_c   1.000
_cell.angle_alpha   90.00
_cell.angle_beta   90.00
_cell.angle_gamma   90.00
#
_symmetry.space_group_name_H-M   'P 1'
#
loop_
_entity.id
_entity.type
_entity.pdbx_description
1 polymer ?
#
loop_
_entity_poly.entity_id
_entity_poly.type
_entity_poly.pdbx_seq_one_letter_code
_entity_poly.pdbx_strand_id
1 'polypeptide(L)'
;YLWSLMKLAGHGNYFYGDTDSLIVNDKGMDNLTPVLHETKLGFMKHEETTHKLIIHGLKDYEKDSKVVIKGIRRNAVKISEGVYKQEQWSSFKGLLHSDDINTYTVKSITKHLTRKYTKGIVTDSGVVKPISLAEENCYVN
;
A
#
# COMPACT_ATOMS: atom_id res chain seq x y z
N TYR A 1 11.99 12.60 0.35
CA TYR A 1 12.76 11.94 -0.71
C TYR A 1 11.85 11.26 -1.75
N LEU A 2 10.91 10.37 -1.37
CA LEU A 2 10.02 9.72 -2.36
C LEU A 2 9.29 10.71 -3.30
N TRP A 3 8.79 11.83 -2.77
CA TRP A 3 8.17 12.88 -3.59
C TRP A 3 9.10 13.47 -4.66
N SER A 4 10.40 13.66 -4.37
CA SER A 4 11.34 14.14 -5.40
C SER A 4 11.57 13.08 -6.48
N LEU A 5 11.53 11.79 -6.13
CA LEU A 5 11.59 10.70 -7.10
C LEU A 5 10.34 10.65 -7.97
N MET A 6 9.15 10.87 -7.42
CA MET A 6 7.91 10.95 -8.20
C MET A 6 7.96 12.11 -9.21
N LYS A 7 8.50 13.27 -8.78
CA LYS A 7 8.74 14.40 -9.69
C LYS A 7 9.76 14.06 -10.78
N LEU A 8 10.84 13.35 -10.43
CA LEU A 8 11.86 12.91 -11.39
C LEU A 8 11.29 11.90 -12.41
N ALA A 9 10.54 10.90 -11.96
CA ALA A 9 9.85 9.95 -12.83
C ALA A 9 8.89 10.67 -13.80
N GLY A 10 8.32 11.79 -13.38
CA GLY A 10 7.39 12.60 -14.16
C GLY A 10 5.95 12.22 -13.92
N HIS A 11 5.05 13.21 -13.96
CA HIS A 11 3.62 12.99 -13.76
C HIS A 11 3.06 12.06 -14.85
N GLY A 12 2.30 11.05 -14.43
CA GLY A 12 1.75 10.02 -15.32
C GLY A 12 2.66 8.80 -15.56
N ASN A 13 3.90 8.84 -15.07
CA ASN A 13 4.84 7.72 -15.22
C ASN A 13 5.02 6.86 -13.96
N TYR A 14 4.29 7.17 -12.88
CA TYR A 14 4.23 6.36 -11.67
C TYR A 14 2.79 5.91 -11.43
N PHE A 15 2.62 4.64 -11.06
CA PHE A 15 1.32 4.04 -10.79
C PHE A 15 1.03 3.89 -9.30
N TYR A 16 2.07 3.66 -8.50
CA TYR A 16 1.93 3.43 -7.07
C TYR A 16 3.21 3.81 -6.32
N GLY A 17 3.06 4.25 -5.07
CA GLY A 17 4.18 4.47 -4.15
C GLY A 17 3.85 3.98 -2.74
N ASP A 18 4.83 3.36 -2.09
CA ASP A 18 4.73 2.96 -0.69
C ASP A 18 6.05 3.17 0.03
N THR A 19 6.07 4.17 0.92
CA THR A 19 7.14 4.54 1.84
C THR A 19 8.51 4.80 1.18
N ASP A 20 9.13 3.76 0.64
CA ASP A 20 10.45 3.69 0.04
C ASP A 20 10.46 3.07 -1.37
N SER A 21 9.30 2.73 -1.93
CA SER A 21 9.18 2.10 -3.25
C SER A 21 8.26 2.89 -4.20
N LEU A 22 8.53 2.78 -5.50
CA LEU A 22 7.72 3.31 -6.60
C LEU A 22 7.53 2.22 -7.67
N ILE A 23 6.33 2.15 -8.21
CA ILE A 23 6.03 1.35 -9.41
C ILE A 23 5.82 2.34 -10.54
N VAL A 24 6.59 2.18 -11.61
CA VAL A 24 6.65 3.11 -12.74
C VAL A 24 6.49 2.37 -14.06
N ASN A 25 6.18 3.11 -15.13
CA ASN A 25 6.31 2.61 -16.50
C ASN A 25 7.76 2.76 -17.01
N ASP A 26 8.01 2.31 -18.24
CA ASP A 26 9.34 2.38 -18.87
C ASP A 26 9.88 3.82 -18.92
N LYS A 27 9.03 4.80 -19.26
CA LYS A 27 9.46 6.21 -19.29
C LYS A 27 9.87 6.73 -17.91
N GLY A 28 9.16 6.32 -16.86
CA GLY A 28 9.51 6.65 -15.47
C GLY A 28 10.81 5.97 -15.06
N MET A 29 11.04 4.74 -15.50
CA MET A 29 12.31 4.02 -15.27
C MET A 29 13.49 4.74 -15.93
N ASP A 30 13.36 5.13 -17.20
CA ASP A 30 14.37 5.89 -17.93
C ASP A 30 14.74 7.17 -17.15
N ASN A 31 13.73 7.91 -16.71
CA ASN A 31 13.91 9.14 -15.95
C ASN A 31 14.57 8.90 -14.57
N LEU A 32 14.37 7.74 -13.95
CA LEU A 32 14.95 7.36 -12.66
C LEU A 32 16.36 6.77 -12.77
N THR A 33 16.84 6.46 -13.97
CA THR A 33 18.17 5.86 -14.21
C THR A 33 19.31 6.58 -13.47
N PRO A 34 19.37 7.92 -13.36
CA PRO A 34 20.44 8.62 -12.64
C PRO A 34 20.51 8.32 -11.14
N VAL A 35 19.45 7.78 -10.54
CA VAL A 35 19.34 7.44 -9.12
C VAL A 35 19.20 5.93 -8.87
N LEU A 36 19.40 5.10 -9.90
CA LEU A 36 19.40 3.65 -9.78
C LEU A 36 20.79 3.13 -9.40
N HIS A 37 20.86 2.30 -8.36
CA HIS A 37 22.06 1.56 -7.98
C HIS A 37 21.71 0.42 -7.01
N GLU A 38 22.30 -0.76 -7.19
CA GLU A 38 21.95 -1.98 -6.43
C GLU A 38 22.26 -1.89 -4.92
N THR A 39 23.40 -1.28 -4.56
CA THR A 39 23.91 -1.32 -3.18
C THR A 39 24.25 0.04 -2.56
N LYS A 40 24.14 1.13 -3.32
CA LYS A 40 24.58 2.45 -2.85
C LYS A 40 23.51 3.06 -1.95
N LEU A 41 23.92 3.50 -0.77
CA LEU A 41 23.01 4.10 0.20
C LEU A 41 22.30 5.32 -0.41
N GLY A 42 20.97 5.38 -0.24
CA GLY A 42 20.13 6.46 -0.73
C GLY A 42 19.79 6.38 -2.22
N PHE A 43 20.23 5.34 -2.93
CA PHE A 43 19.83 5.08 -4.32
C PHE A 43 18.66 4.09 -4.37
N MET A 44 17.96 4.09 -5.49
CA MET A 44 16.86 3.17 -5.77
C MET A 44 17.43 1.88 -6.37
N LYS A 45 16.94 0.74 -5.90
CA LYS A 45 17.23 -0.57 -6.50
C LYS A 45 16.10 -0.97 -7.44
N HIS A 46 16.43 -1.59 -8.58
CA HIS A 46 15.44 -2.25 -9.41
C HIS A 46 15.07 -3.59 -8.77
N GLU A 47 13.85 -3.70 -8.25
CA GLU A 47 13.40 -4.89 -7.54
C GLU A 47 12.78 -5.95 -8.46
N GLU A 48 11.91 -5.53 -9.39
CA GLU A 48 11.26 -6.42 -10.35
C GLU A 48 10.64 -5.64 -11.52
N THR A 49 10.37 -6.35 -12.61
CA THR A 49 9.54 -5.89 -13.74
C THR A 49 8.29 -6.76 -13.81
N THR A 50 7.13 -6.16 -14.09
CA THR A 50 5.84 -6.86 -14.19
C THR A 50 5.07 -6.36 -15.41
N HIS A 51 4.37 -7.26 -16.09
CA HIS A 51 3.52 -6.99 -17.25
C HIS A 51 2.07 -6.69 -16.85
N LYS A 52 1.63 -7.19 -15.68
CA LYS A 52 0.30 -6.92 -15.14
C LYS A 52 0.39 -6.35 -13.73
N LEU A 53 -0.24 -5.20 -13.54
CA LEU A 53 -0.41 -4.57 -12.22
C LEU A 53 -1.90 -4.25 -12.03
N ILE A 54 -2.50 -4.77 -10.96
CA ILE A 54 -3.85 -4.39 -10.52
C ILE A 54 -3.71 -3.75 -9.14
N ILE A 55 -4.16 -2.50 -8.99
CA ILE A 55 -4.13 -1.78 -7.71
C ILE A 55 -5.57 -1.64 -7.21
N HIS A 56 -5.89 -2.31 -6.12
CA HIS A 56 -7.20 -2.20 -5.45
C HIS A 56 -7.22 -1.09 -4.40
N GLY A 57 -6.04 -0.71 -3.89
CA GLY A 57 -5.90 0.38 -2.94
C GLY A 57 -4.56 0.39 -2.23
N LEU A 58 -4.55 0.92 -1.01
CA LEU A 58 -3.34 1.05 -0.21
C LEU A 58 -2.85 -0.32 0.26
N LYS A 59 -1.69 -0.73 -0.24
CA LYS A 59 -1.05 -2.02 0.05
C LYS A 59 -2.01 -3.20 -0.20
N ASP A 60 -2.83 -3.06 -1.23
CA ASP A 60 -3.73 -4.07 -1.81
C ASP A 60 -3.56 -4.01 -3.32
N TYR A 61 -2.62 -4.80 -3.84
CA TYR A 61 -2.30 -4.86 -5.27
C TYR A 61 -1.77 -6.23 -5.68
N GLU A 62 -1.91 -6.52 -6.96
CA GLU A 62 -1.51 -7.77 -7.59
C GLU A 62 -0.49 -7.48 -8.70
N LYS A 63 0.59 -8.25 -8.70
CA LYS A 63 1.59 -8.31 -9.77
C LYS A 63 1.67 -9.74 -10.28
N ASP A 64 2.33 -9.94 -11.42
CA ASP A 64 2.50 -11.28 -12.00
C ASP A 64 3.11 -12.28 -11.00
N SER A 65 4.05 -11.81 -10.17
CA SER A 65 4.79 -12.63 -9.21
C SER A 65 4.07 -12.85 -7.88
N LYS A 66 3.21 -11.91 -7.45
CA LYS A 66 2.68 -11.89 -6.09
C LYS A 66 1.44 -11.02 -5.90
N VAL A 67 0.66 -11.40 -4.90
CA VAL A 67 -0.44 -10.60 -4.36
C VAL A 67 0.01 -10.00 -3.03
N VAL A 68 -0.11 -8.67 -2.89
CA VAL A 68 0.26 -7.94 -1.68
C VAL A 68 -1.02 -7.37 -1.07
N ILE A 69 -1.41 -7.90 0.09
CA ILE A 69 -2.58 -7.40 0.83
C ILE A 69 -2.18 -7.18 2.30
N LYS A 70 -2.11 -5.92 2.73
CA LYS A 70 -1.74 -5.61 4.11
C LYS A 70 -2.76 -6.16 5.09
N GLY A 71 -2.25 -6.84 6.12
CA GLY A 71 -3.06 -7.37 7.22
C GLY A 71 -3.69 -8.73 6.93
N ILE A 72 -3.54 -9.25 5.71
CA ILE A 72 -3.90 -10.61 5.35
C ILE A 72 -2.67 -11.49 5.39
N ARG A 73 -2.74 -12.60 6.12
CA ARG A 73 -1.64 -13.55 6.24
C ARG A 73 -1.51 -14.41 4.98
N ARG A 74 -0.29 -14.91 4.71
CA ARG A 74 -0.03 -15.79 3.57
C ARG A 74 -0.86 -17.08 3.60
N ASN A 75 -1.18 -17.59 4.79
CA ASN A 75 -2.00 -18.78 5.00
C ASN A 75 -3.48 -18.47 5.27
N ALA A 76 -3.93 -17.23 5.07
CA ALA A 76 -5.35 -16.89 5.20
C ALA A 76 -6.16 -17.58 4.10
N VAL A 77 -7.35 -18.06 4.45
CA VAL A 77 -8.28 -18.68 3.51
C VAL A 77 -9.17 -17.59 2.92
N LYS A 78 -9.14 -17.41 1.60
CA LYS A 78 -10.08 -16.54 0.90
C LYS A 78 -11.45 -17.21 0.89
N ILE A 79 -12.44 -16.58 1.54
CA ILE A 79 -13.81 -17.09 1.60
C ILE A 79 -14.61 -16.59 0.39
N SER A 80 -14.43 -15.32 0.05
CA SER A 80 -15.00 -14.68 -1.13
C SER A 80 -14.17 -13.45 -1.49
N GLU A 81 -14.56 -12.70 -2.53
CA GLU A 81 -13.84 -11.49 -2.92
C GLU A 81 -13.82 -10.47 -1.78
N GLY A 82 -12.62 -10.00 -1.40
CA GLY A 82 -12.43 -9.09 -0.27
C GLY A 82 -12.69 -9.69 1.12
N VAL A 83 -12.97 -10.99 1.26
CA VAL A 83 -13.25 -11.64 2.54
C VAL A 83 -12.29 -12.78 2.82
N TYR A 84 -11.56 -12.66 3.93
CA TYR A 84 -10.50 -13.61 4.30
C TYR A 84 -10.68 -14.08 5.73
N LYS A 85 -10.54 -15.39 5.96
CA LYS A 85 -10.48 -15.97 7.30
C LYS A 85 -9.03 -16.27 7.66
N GLN A 86 -8.59 -15.84 8.82
CA GLN A 86 -7.22 -16.09 9.30
C GLN A 86 -7.15 -16.22 10.81
N GLU A 87 -6.05 -16.79 11.29
CA GLU A 87 -5.76 -16.83 12.71
C GLU A 87 -5.33 -15.46 13.25
N GLN A 88 -5.83 -15.15 14.44
CA GLN A 88 -5.41 -14.05 15.28
C GLN A 88 -4.69 -14.62 16.49
N TRP A 89 -3.45 -14.16 16.63
CA TRP A 89 -2.53 -14.55 17.67
C TRP A 89 -2.61 -13.50 18.77
N SER A 90 -2.73 -13.94 20.02
CA SER A 90 -2.85 -13.03 21.16
C SER A 90 -1.56 -12.23 21.32
N SER A 91 -1.68 -10.91 21.47
CA SER A 91 -0.55 -10.06 21.81
C SER A 91 -0.27 -10.18 23.32
N PHE A 92 0.95 -9.82 23.74
CA PHE A 92 1.29 -9.82 25.17
C PHE A 92 0.32 -8.97 26.01
N LYS A 93 -0.02 -7.77 25.53
CA LYS A 93 -1.05 -6.93 26.15
C LYS A 93 -2.42 -7.62 26.19
N GLY A 94 -2.78 -8.35 25.14
CA GLY A 94 -4.03 -9.12 25.09
C GLY A 94 -4.07 -10.24 26.12
N LEU A 95 -2.94 -10.89 26.40
CA LEU A 95 -2.82 -11.92 27.43
C LEU A 95 -2.91 -11.32 28.84
N LEU A 96 -2.28 -10.17 29.10
CA LEU A 96 -2.38 -9.47 30.40
C LEU A 96 -3.79 -9.01 30.75
N HIS A 97 -4.65 -8.81 29.75
CA HIS A 97 -6.07 -8.48 29.93
C HIS A 97 -7.00 -9.71 29.88
N SER A 98 -6.45 -10.92 29.71
CA SER A 98 -7.23 -12.15 29.78
C SER A 98 -7.23 -12.70 31.20
N ASP A 99 -8.34 -13.34 31.58
CA ASP A 99 -8.50 -13.96 32.90
C ASP A 99 -7.54 -15.15 33.12
N ASP A 100 -6.86 -15.61 32.07
CA ASP A 100 -5.90 -16.71 32.10
C ASP A 100 -4.64 -16.41 31.27
N ILE A 101 -3.67 -15.77 31.94
CA ILE A 101 -2.36 -15.39 31.36
C ILE A 101 -1.53 -16.61 30.94
N ASN A 102 -1.79 -17.80 31.51
CA ASN A 102 -1.01 -19.00 31.24
C ASN A 102 -1.47 -19.73 29.97
N THR A 103 -2.60 -19.33 29.37
CA THR A 103 -3.17 -20.00 28.20
C THR A 103 -3.05 -19.16 26.93
N TYR A 104 -2.23 -19.62 25.98
CA TYR A 104 -2.10 -18.98 24.67
C TYR A 104 -3.23 -19.39 23.73
N THR A 105 -4.25 -18.53 23.58
CA THR A 105 -5.38 -18.82 22.68
C THR A 105 -5.16 -18.22 21.30
N VAL A 106 -5.25 -19.06 20.26
CA VAL A 106 -5.34 -18.64 18.86
C VAL A 106 -6.81 -18.60 18.44
N LYS A 107 -7.27 -17.44 17.97
CA LYS A 107 -8.67 -17.24 17.53
C LYS A 107 -8.75 -17.19 16.02
N SER A 108 -9.83 -17.66 15.41
CA SER A 108 -10.12 -17.39 14.01
C SER A 108 -10.86 -16.06 13.87
N ILE A 109 -10.43 -15.21 12.95
CA ILE A 109 -11.11 -13.95 12.61
C ILE A 109 -11.40 -13.86 11.11
N THR A 110 -12.47 -13.15 10.77
CA THR A 110 -12.81 -12.78 9.38
C THR A 110 -12.44 -11.32 9.15
N LYS A 111 -11.72 -11.06 8.06
CA LYS A 111 -11.34 -9.73 7.58
C LYS A 111 -12.15 -9.38 6.35
N HIS A 112 -12.71 -8.18 6.35
CA HIS A 112 -13.43 -7.60 5.23
C HIS A 112 -12.62 -6.42 4.68
N LEU A 113 -12.21 -6.52 3.42
CA LEU A 113 -11.47 -5.49 2.71
C LEU A 113 -12.47 -4.67 1.88
N THR A 114 -12.70 -3.43 2.30
CA THR A 114 -13.69 -2.55 1.63
C THR A 114 -13.16 -1.94 0.33
N ARG A 115 -11.83 -1.90 0.14
CA ARG A 115 -11.14 -1.29 -1.02
C ARG A 115 -11.56 0.15 -1.33
N LYS A 116 -12.15 0.84 -0.37
CA LYS A 116 -12.50 2.25 -0.49
C LYS A 116 -11.26 3.11 -0.25
N TYR A 117 -10.82 3.85 -1.26
CA TYR A 117 -9.72 4.79 -1.13
C TYR A 117 -10.20 6.10 -0.48
N THR A 118 -9.68 6.43 0.70
CA THR A 118 -10.13 7.60 1.49
C THR A 118 -9.06 8.69 1.64
N LYS A 119 -7.85 8.49 1.08
CA LYS A 119 -6.73 9.43 1.22
C LYS A 119 -6.66 10.49 0.12
N GLY A 120 -7.65 10.53 -0.74
CA GLY A 120 -7.68 11.33 -1.96
C GLY A 120 -8.95 11.07 -2.75
N ILE A 121 -9.15 11.88 -3.79
CA ILE A 121 -10.26 11.76 -4.71
C ILE A 121 -9.78 10.95 -5.91
N VAL A 122 -10.27 9.73 -6.05
CA VAL A 122 -10.00 8.88 -7.22
C VAL A 122 -10.85 9.40 -8.37
N THR A 123 -10.21 9.80 -9.46
CA THR A 123 -10.89 10.23 -10.69
C THR A 123 -11.27 9.02 -11.56
N ASP A 124 -12.09 9.24 -12.60
CA ASP A 124 -12.53 8.17 -13.52
C ASP A 124 -11.36 7.50 -14.27
N SER A 125 -10.23 8.19 -14.41
CA SER A 125 -9.00 7.63 -14.99
C SER A 125 -8.17 6.81 -13.99
N GLY A 126 -8.61 6.70 -12.74
CA GLY A 126 -7.87 6.06 -11.64
C GLY A 126 -6.80 6.93 -11.00
N VAL A 127 -6.56 8.16 -11.51
CA VAL A 127 -5.62 9.10 -10.90
C VAL A 127 -6.19 9.63 -9.58
N VAL A 128 -5.36 9.65 -8.53
CA VAL A 128 -5.73 10.16 -7.22
C VAL A 128 -5.35 11.63 -7.10
N LYS A 129 -6.35 12.51 -6.91
CA LYS A 129 -6.13 13.92 -6.55
C LYS A 129 -6.04 14.06 -5.03
N PRO A 130 -5.14 14.91 -4.51
CA PRO A 130 -5.06 15.18 -3.08
C PRO A 130 -6.34 15.86 -2.59
N ILE A 131 -6.70 15.61 -1.33
CA ILE A 131 -7.74 16.38 -0.66
C ILE A 131 -7.15 17.78 -0.41
N SER A 132 -7.75 18.81 -1.01
CA SER A 132 -7.40 20.19 -0.70
C SER A 132 -8.22 20.62 0.51
N LEU A 133 -7.54 20.94 1.60
CA LEU A 133 -8.13 21.75 2.67
C LEU A 133 -8.10 23.18 2.13
N ALA A 134 -9.19 23.63 1.52
CA ALA A 134 -9.35 25.07 1.34
C ALA A 134 -9.44 25.66 2.76
N GLU A 135 -8.55 26.57 3.13
CA GLU A 135 -8.86 27.49 4.21
C GLU A 135 -10.12 28.23 3.74
N GLU A 136 -11.24 28.00 4.40
CA GLU A 136 -12.39 28.89 4.23
C GLU A 136 -11.90 30.28 4.61
N ASN A 137 -11.81 31.17 3.62
CA ASN A 137 -11.59 32.59 3.81
C ASN A 137 -12.76 33.14 4.66
N CYS A 138 -12.64 33.06 5.98
CA CYS A 138 -13.39 33.86 6.92
C CYS A 138 -12.90 35.32 6.86
N TYR A 139 -13.14 35.98 5.73
CA TYR A 139 -13.25 37.43 5.68
C TYR A 139 -14.68 37.73 5.26
N VAL A 140 -15.54 37.82 6.27
CA VAL A 140 -16.81 38.54 6.15
C VAL A 140 -16.46 40.02 6.04
N ASN A 141 -17.09 40.69 5.07
CA ASN A 141 -16.90 42.11 4.70
C ASN A 141 -16.70 43.07 5.87
#